data_AF-A0AAJ0ZS74-F1
#
_entry.id   AF-A0AAJ0ZS74-F1
#
_cell.length_a   1.000
_cell.length_b   1.000
_cell.length_c   1.000
_cell.angle_alpha   90.00
_cell.angle_beta   90.00
_cell.angle_gamma   90.00
#
_symmetry.space_group_name_H-M   'P 1'
#
loop_
_entity.id
_entity.type
_entity.pdbx_description
1 polymer ?
#
loop_
_entity_poly.entity_id
_entity_poly.type
_entity_poly.pdbx_seq_one_letter_code
_entity_poly.pdbx_strand_id
1 'polypeptide(L)'
;MNALDYQSFADTWEERATIRTRPRRMLEDDDKLIYPLSRQPLVHSQGFLEHCAHLRDFVLVQSLYKFINDVVIFETELVDKTARNIAKNRFAIAFPFACRYDAMTVVVDEDYHALVAMDFMQQTISMSGIEPIELPREIELSRAIPAALQRAPEHLRDAVELICVAIAENTVTNDVAAFAKDDTVKPSIKGLMADHLQDEGRHSGFWSRLVRIYWHGASDADRTEIARVLPVFIAQYLTNDIQKDFDVRLIEQLPVAAPIKQALREEAAALAYPINRHHPLIANILRFFRSSSMLDSACVQDALADYLP
;
A
#
# COMPACT_ATOMS: atom_id res chain seq x y z
N MET A 1 11.92 -7.53 22.10
CA MET A 1 10.75 -6.99 22.81
C MET A 1 9.83 -8.16 23.06
N ASN A 2 9.55 -8.50 24.31
CA ASN A 2 8.53 -9.49 24.62
C ASN A 2 7.15 -8.78 24.67
N ALA A 3 6.06 -9.55 24.77
CA ALA A 3 4.71 -8.97 24.84
C ALA A 3 4.48 -8.06 26.07
N LEU A 4 5.23 -8.25 27.16
CA LEU A 4 5.13 -7.47 28.40
C LEU A 4 5.82 -6.10 28.28
N ASP A 5 6.75 -5.95 27.33
CA ASP A 5 7.46 -4.70 27.06
C ASP A 5 6.71 -3.78 26.07
N TYR A 6 5.52 -4.19 25.59
CA TYR A 6 4.75 -3.39 24.64
C TYR A 6 4.25 -2.10 25.28
N GLN A 7 4.65 -0.97 24.70
CA GLN A 7 4.15 0.35 25.08
C GLN A 7 3.08 0.78 24.08
N SER A 8 1.89 1.03 24.60
CA SER A 8 0.77 1.52 23.80
C SER A 8 1.02 2.95 23.32
N PHE A 9 0.53 3.27 22.13
CA PHE A 9 0.54 4.63 21.59
C PHE A 9 -0.82 5.34 21.69
N ALA A 10 -1.75 4.82 22.51
CA ALA A 10 -3.10 5.34 22.66
C ALA A 10 -3.16 6.84 22.99
N ASP A 11 -2.35 7.32 23.94
CA ASP A 11 -2.32 8.75 24.31
C ASP A 11 -1.84 9.61 23.14
N THR A 12 -0.81 9.14 22.41
CA THR A 12 -0.35 9.82 21.20
C THR A 12 -1.40 9.80 20.09
N TRP A 13 -2.19 8.74 19.99
CA TRP A 13 -3.29 8.65 19.04
C TRP A 13 -4.40 9.66 19.38
N GLU A 14 -4.83 9.74 20.64
CA GLU A 14 -5.81 10.73 21.11
C GLU A 14 -5.39 12.16 20.78
N GLU A 15 -4.10 12.47 20.92
CA GLU A 15 -3.54 13.79 20.66
C GLU A 15 -3.32 14.12 19.18
N ARG A 16 -3.05 13.12 18.32
CA ARG A 16 -2.45 13.35 16.99
C ARG A 16 -3.15 12.70 15.81
N ALA A 17 -4.09 11.78 16.03
CA ALA A 17 -4.78 11.10 14.93
C ALA A 17 -5.44 12.11 13.99
N THR A 18 -5.34 11.88 12.69
CA THR A 18 -5.85 12.84 11.69
C THR A 18 -7.34 13.03 11.81
N ILE A 19 -8.10 11.95 12.05
CA ILE A 19 -9.55 11.99 12.29
C ILE A 19 -9.95 12.94 13.43
N ARG A 20 -9.05 13.19 14.38
CA ARG A 20 -9.31 14.06 15.54
C ARG A 20 -8.80 15.49 15.36
N THR A 21 -7.74 15.67 14.55
CA THR A 21 -6.94 16.90 14.56
C THR A 21 -6.91 17.64 13.24
N ARG A 22 -7.38 17.04 12.15
CA ARG A 22 -7.33 17.63 10.81
C ARG A 22 -8.73 18.00 10.34
N PRO A 23 -8.94 19.21 9.81
CA PRO A 23 -10.20 19.55 9.17
C PRO A 23 -10.36 18.78 7.86
N ARG A 24 -11.60 18.61 7.41
CA ARG A 24 -11.89 18.15 6.05
C ARG A 24 -11.14 19.03 5.05
N ARG A 25 -10.41 18.41 4.14
CA ARG A 25 -9.70 19.12 3.06
C ARG A 25 -10.63 19.31 1.87
N MET A 26 -10.51 20.48 1.25
CA MET A 26 -11.23 20.82 0.03
C MET A 26 -10.26 20.88 -1.12
N LEU A 27 -10.60 20.22 -2.22
CA LEU A 27 -9.88 20.24 -3.48
C LEU A 27 -10.01 21.63 -4.11
N GLU A 28 -8.88 22.26 -4.35
CA GLU A 28 -8.77 23.56 -5.00
C GLU A 28 -8.82 23.46 -6.53
N ASP A 29 -9.46 24.47 -7.11
CA ASP A 29 -9.49 24.71 -8.55
C ASP A 29 -8.34 25.65 -8.95
N ASP A 30 -7.15 25.08 -9.09
CA ASP A 30 -5.94 25.73 -9.60
C ASP A 30 -5.31 24.90 -10.76
N ASP A 31 -4.27 25.44 -11.38
CA ASP A 31 -3.59 24.81 -12.53
C ASP A 31 -2.59 23.70 -12.14
N LYS A 32 -2.51 23.31 -10.86
CA LYS A 32 -1.60 22.26 -10.42
C LYS A 32 -2.13 20.87 -10.78
N LEU A 33 -1.22 19.91 -10.86
CA LEU A 33 -1.56 18.54 -11.23
C LEU A 33 -2.40 17.86 -10.15
N ILE A 34 -3.41 17.11 -10.59
CA ILE A 34 -4.26 16.29 -9.71
C ILE A 34 -3.55 15.01 -9.23
N TYR A 35 -2.54 14.56 -9.98
CA TYR A 35 -1.76 13.35 -9.73
C TYR A 35 -0.32 13.55 -10.21
N PRO A 36 0.70 13.01 -9.53
CA PRO A 36 2.09 13.29 -9.87
C PRO A 36 2.52 12.56 -11.14
N LEU A 37 3.21 13.28 -12.04
CA LEU A 37 3.71 12.69 -13.29
C LEU A 37 4.63 11.50 -13.03
N SER A 38 5.44 11.56 -11.98
CA SER A 38 6.41 10.51 -11.62
C SER A 38 5.76 9.15 -11.35
N ARG A 39 4.45 9.11 -11.09
CA ARG A 39 3.67 7.89 -10.81
C ARG A 39 2.75 7.46 -11.95
N GLN A 40 2.83 8.11 -13.09
CA GLN A 40 2.09 7.71 -14.29
C GLN A 40 3.06 7.63 -15.48
N PRO A 41 3.75 6.48 -15.66
CA PRO A 41 4.71 6.31 -16.74
C PRO A 41 4.14 6.55 -18.15
N LEU A 42 2.85 6.29 -18.36
CA LEU A 42 2.21 6.47 -19.67
C LEU A 42 2.33 7.91 -20.19
N VAL A 43 2.24 8.93 -19.31
CA VAL A 43 2.31 10.33 -19.76
C VAL A 43 3.73 10.78 -20.15
N HIS A 44 4.75 9.95 -19.89
CA HIS A 44 6.13 10.18 -20.31
C HIS A 44 6.52 9.41 -21.55
N SER A 45 5.64 8.53 -22.05
CA SER A 45 5.94 7.73 -23.23
C SER A 45 6.03 8.60 -24.48
N GLN A 46 6.87 8.20 -25.44
CA GLN A 46 7.09 8.99 -26.65
C GLN A 46 5.78 9.15 -27.44
N GLY A 47 5.04 8.05 -27.63
CA GLY A 47 3.74 8.07 -28.29
C GLY A 47 2.73 8.98 -27.57
N PHE A 48 2.79 9.07 -26.23
CA PHE A 48 1.90 9.96 -25.48
C PHE A 48 2.27 11.43 -25.69
N LEU A 49 3.56 11.77 -25.61
CA LEU A 49 4.03 13.13 -25.78
C LEU A 49 3.77 13.66 -27.20
N GLU A 50 3.92 12.81 -28.22
CA GLU A 50 3.74 13.21 -29.63
C GLU A 50 2.26 13.32 -30.03
N HIS A 51 1.39 12.47 -29.49
CA HIS A 51 0.01 12.33 -29.99
C HIS A 51 -1.09 12.63 -28.96
N CYS A 52 -0.77 12.59 -27.66
CA CYS A 52 -1.75 12.59 -26.58
C CYS A 52 -1.48 13.64 -25.49
N ALA A 53 -0.52 14.56 -25.68
CA ALA A 53 -0.16 15.54 -24.65
C ALA A 53 -1.36 16.36 -24.13
N HIS A 54 -2.35 16.63 -24.99
CA HIS A 54 -3.61 17.31 -24.65
C HIS A 54 -4.56 16.48 -23.76
N LEU A 55 -4.33 15.18 -23.62
CA LEU A 55 -5.09 14.23 -22.79
C LEU A 55 -4.41 13.94 -21.45
N ARG A 56 -3.31 14.62 -21.13
CA ARG A 56 -2.53 14.40 -19.90
C ARG A 56 -3.42 14.47 -18.66
N ASP A 57 -4.21 15.53 -18.53
CA ASP A 57 -4.97 15.76 -17.31
C ASP A 57 -6.10 14.72 -17.15
N PHE A 58 -6.70 14.26 -18.25
CA PHE A 58 -7.61 13.11 -18.22
C PHE A 58 -6.92 11.85 -17.67
N VAL A 59 -5.72 11.52 -18.18
CA VAL A 59 -4.95 10.37 -17.71
C VAL A 59 -4.58 10.50 -16.23
N LEU A 60 -4.18 11.70 -15.78
CA LEU A 60 -3.85 11.94 -14.38
C LEU A 60 -5.07 11.86 -13.45
N VAL A 61 -6.25 12.34 -13.88
CA VAL A 61 -7.50 12.17 -13.14
C VAL A 61 -7.84 10.68 -12.99
N GLN A 62 -7.74 9.89 -14.07
CA GLN A 62 -7.99 8.45 -14.02
C GLN A 62 -6.96 7.73 -13.12
N SER A 63 -5.69 8.15 -13.14
CA SER A 63 -4.68 7.64 -12.21
C SER A 63 -5.00 7.96 -10.76
N LEU A 64 -5.51 9.15 -10.44
CA LEU A 64 -5.96 9.47 -9.09
C LEU A 64 -7.12 8.56 -8.67
N TYR A 65 -8.11 8.32 -9.53
CA TYR A 65 -9.23 7.44 -9.21
C TYR A 65 -8.78 6.01 -8.92
N LYS A 66 -7.88 5.47 -9.73
CA LYS A 66 -7.28 4.16 -9.47
C LYS A 66 -6.51 4.14 -8.15
N PHE A 67 -5.69 5.15 -7.89
CA PHE A 67 -4.96 5.26 -6.64
C PHE A 67 -5.89 5.32 -5.41
N ILE A 68 -6.95 6.12 -5.45
CA ILE A 68 -7.96 6.18 -4.38
C ILE A 68 -8.61 4.82 -4.17
N ASN A 69 -8.98 4.13 -5.26
CA ASN A 69 -9.59 2.81 -5.18
C ASN A 69 -8.62 1.78 -4.56
N ASP A 70 -7.35 1.82 -4.92
CA ASP A 70 -6.33 0.96 -4.29
C ASP A 70 -6.21 1.23 -2.80
N VAL A 71 -6.18 2.51 -2.38
CA VAL A 71 -6.15 2.89 -0.96
C VAL A 71 -7.38 2.33 -0.25
N VAL A 72 -8.59 2.55 -0.79
CA VAL A 72 -9.82 2.05 -0.16
C VAL A 72 -9.80 0.52 0.01
N ILE A 73 -9.38 -0.24 -1.01
CA ILE A 73 -9.24 -1.71 -0.90
C ILE A 73 -8.19 -2.09 0.14
N PHE A 74 -7.02 -1.45 0.09
CA PHE A 74 -5.91 -1.72 1.01
C PHE A 74 -6.34 -1.52 2.46
N GLU A 75 -6.88 -0.34 2.77
CA GLU A 75 -7.26 0.05 4.12
C GLU A 75 -8.40 -0.83 4.65
N THR A 76 -9.49 -0.97 3.88
CA THR A 76 -10.73 -1.57 4.42
C THR A 76 -10.79 -3.09 4.33
N GLU A 77 -10.16 -3.68 3.31
CA GLU A 77 -10.28 -5.13 3.06
C GLU A 77 -9.10 -5.93 3.61
N LEU A 78 -7.94 -5.30 3.78
CA LEU A 78 -6.69 -5.99 4.15
C LEU A 78 -6.18 -5.56 5.53
N VAL A 79 -5.87 -4.27 5.71
CA VAL A 79 -5.29 -3.75 6.95
C VAL A 79 -6.33 -3.77 8.07
N ASP A 80 -7.48 -3.14 7.84
CA ASP A 80 -8.59 -3.10 8.80
C ASP A 80 -9.03 -4.50 9.21
N LYS A 81 -9.24 -5.40 8.24
CA LYS A 81 -9.65 -6.79 8.50
C LYS A 81 -8.71 -7.46 9.51
N THR A 82 -7.39 -7.31 9.32
CA THR A 82 -6.36 -7.91 10.19
C THR A 82 -6.33 -7.24 11.55
N ALA A 83 -6.31 -5.90 11.58
CA ALA A 83 -6.30 -5.11 12.81
C ALA A 83 -7.56 -5.38 13.66
N ARG A 84 -8.73 -5.48 13.04
CA ARG A 84 -10.02 -5.77 13.67
C ARG A 84 -10.06 -7.18 14.26
N ASN A 85 -9.47 -8.16 13.58
CA ASN A 85 -9.35 -9.52 14.12
C ASN A 85 -8.45 -9.55 15.36
N ILE A 86 -7.33 -8.82 15.35
CA ILE A 86 -6.44 -8.65 16.51
C ILE A 86 -7.20 -7.97 17.66
N ALA A 87 -7.83 -6.82 17.41
CA ALA A 87 -8.55 -6.05 18.42
C ALA A 87 -9.63 -6.88 19.13
N LYS A 88 -10.38 -7.67 18.34
CA LYS A 88 -11.47 -8.53 18.83
C LYS A 88 -11.00 -9.86 19.41
N ASN A 89 -9.69 -10.10 19.50
CA ASN A 89 -9.11 -11.36 19.97
C ASN A 89 -9.60 -12.57 19.16
N ARG A 90 -9.74 -12.40 17.84
CA ARG A 90 -10.12 -13.43 16.87
C ARG A 90 -8.94 -13.93 16.04
N PHE A 91 -7.74 -13.49 16.42
CA PHE A 91 -6.48 -13.90 15.84
C PHE A 91 -5.90 -15.05 16.67
N ALA A 92 -5.33 -16.07 16.04
CA ALA A 92 -4.75 -17.24 16.70
C ALA A 92 -3.62 -16.86 17.65
N ILE A 93 -2.92 -15.76 17.36
CA ILE A 93 -1.92 -15.18 18.25
C ILE A 93 -2.62 -14.31 19.30
N ALA A 94 -2.51 -14.72 20.57
CA ALA A 94 -3.04 -13.95 21.69
C ALA A 94 -2.15 -12.74 22.00
N PHE A 95 -2.60 -11.55 21.62
CA PHE A 95 -1.94 -10.29 21.97
C PHE A 95 -2.46 -9.70 23.29
N PRO A 96 -1.60 -9.04 24.10
CA PRO A 96 -2.02 -8.30 25.27
C PRO A 96 -3.10 -7.26 24.94
N PHE A 97 -3.93 -6.91 25.93
CA PHE A 97 -5.01 -5.94 25.72
C PHE A 97 -4.52 -4.58 25.19
N ALA A 98 -3.35 -4.12 25.60
CA ALA A 98 -2.74 -2.88 25.09
C ALA A 98 -2.54 -2.92 23.56
N CYS A 99 -2.00 -4.02 23.01
CA CYS A 99 -1.86 -4.19 21.56
C CYS A 99 -3.23 -4.23 20.87
N ARG A 100 -4.22 -4.85 21.51
CA ARG A 100 -5.58 -4.98 20.96
C ARG A 100 -6.32 -3.65 20.94
N TYR A 101 -6.09 -2.82 21.95
CA TYR A 101 -6.61 -1.45 22.00
C TYR A 101 -6.01 -0.62 20.86
N ASP A 102 -4.69 -0.66 20.71
CA ASP A 102 -3.99 0.03 19.61
C ASP A 102 -4.41 -0.51 18.23
N ALA A 103 -4.69 -1.80 18.09
CA ALA A 103 -5.24 -2.36 16.87
C ALA A 103 -6.62 -1.76 16.53
N MET A 104 -7.44 -1.45 17.56
CA MET A 104 -8.72 -0.78 17.34
C MET A 104 -8.54 0.69 16.94
N THR A 105 -7.48 1.37 17.38
CA THR A 105 -7.19 2.73 16.90
C THR A 105 -6.75 2.71 15.43
N VAL A 106 -5.97 1.71 15.01
CA VAL A 106 -5.61 1.50 13.59
C VAL A 106 -6.87 1.32 12.74
N VAL A 107 -7.80 0.45 13.16
CA VAL A 107 -9.12 0.27 12.50
C VAL A 107 -9.84 1.61 12.26
N VAL A 108 -9.85 2.49 13.26
CA VAL A 108 -10.51 3.81 13.15
C VAL A 108 -9.78 4.72 12.17
N ASP A 109 -8.44 4.72 12.19
CA ASP A 109 -7.63 5.51 11.27
C ASP A 109 -7.81 5.01 9.82
N GLU A 110 -7.81 3.70 9.57
CA GLU A 110 -7.99 3.13 8.22
C GLU A 110 -9.37 3.38 7.63
N ASP A 111 -10.42 3.20 8.42
CA ASP A 111 -11.79 3.54 8.00
C ASP A 111 -11.89 5.05 7.66
N TYR A 112 -11.14 5.91 8.36
CA TYR A 112 -11.07 7.34 8.08
C TYR A 112 -10.26 7.65 6.82
N HIS A 113 -9.10 7.03 6.62
CA HIS A 113 -8.28 7.18 5.42
C HIS A 113 -9.09 6.85 4.17
N ALA A 114 -9.82 5.74 4.19
CA ALA A 114 -10.73 5.35 3.11
C ALA A 114 -11.85 6.38 2.88
N LEU A 115 -12.47 6.88 3.96
CA LEU A 115 -13.50 7.91 3.87
C LEU A 115 -12.99 9.19 3.20
N VAL A 116 -11.83 9.70 3.61
CA VAL A 116 -11.27 10.93 3.05
C VAL A 116 -10.84 10.71 1.60
N ALA A 117 -10.28 9.54 1.25
CA ALA A 117 -9.94 9.21 -0.13
C ALA A 117 -11.19 9.20 -1.03
N MET A 118 -12.30 8.58 -0.57
CA MET A 118 -13.59 8.62 -1.28
C MET A 118 -14.17 10.03 -1.40
N ASP A 119 -14.01 10.87 -0.38
CA ASP A 119 -14.41 12.28 -0.44
C ASP A 119 -13.65 13.03 -1.55
N PHE A 120 -12.34 12.82 -1.68
CA PHE A 120 -11.54 13.42 -2.77
C PHE A 120 -11.93 12.93 -4.15
N MET A 121 -12.37 11.68 -4.28
CA MET A 121 -12.94 11.18 -5.53
C MET A 121 -14.20 11.96 -5.91
N GLN A 122 -15.14 12.15 -4.97
CA GLN A 122 -16.36 12.94 -5.22
C GLN A 122 -16.04 14.39 -5.59
N GLN A 123 -15.08 15.01 -4.89
CA GLN A 123 -14.64 16.37 -5.18
C GLN A 123 -14.00 16.48 -6.57
N THR A 124 -13.19 15.50 -6.97
CA THR A 124 -12.53 15.46 -8.28
C THR A 124 -13.54 15.25 -9.41
N ILE A 125 -14.54 14.38 -9.23
CA ILE A 125 -15.65 14.21 -10.18
C ILE A 125 -16.41 15.53 -10.34
N SER A 126 -16.77 16.16 -9.21
CA SER A 126 -17.53 17.42 -9.21
C SER A 126 -16.78 18.58 -9.88
N MET A 127 -15.46 18.66 -9.67
CA MET A 127 -14.61 19.71 -10.24
C MET A 127 -14.29 19.48 -11.72
N SER A 128 -13.94 18.24 -12.09
CA SER A 128 -13.46 17.93 -13.46
C SER A 128 -14.58 17.56 -14.44
N GLY A 129 -15.72 17.08 -13.95
CA GLY A 129 -16.77 16.47 -14.76
C GLY A 129 -16.36 15.14 -15.41
N ILE A 130 -15.22 14.56 -15.02
CA ILE A 130 -14.68 13.31 -15.56
C ILE A 130 -15.06 12.17 -14.63
N GLU A 131 -15.83 11.21 -15.12
CA GLU A 131 -16.17 9.99 -14.40
C GLU A 131 -15.02 8.96 -14.45
N PRO A 132 -14.86 8.10 -13.43
CA PRO A 132 -13.89 7.03 -13.45
C PRO A 132 -14.23 5.99 -14.53
N ILE A 133 -13.20 5.49 -15.21
CA ILE A 133 -13.30 4.26 -16.00
C ILE A 133 -13.47 3.06 -15.07
N GLU A 134 -13.68 1.86 -15.61
CA GLU A 134 -13.75 0.66 -14.77
C GLU A 134 -12.48 0.46 -13.93
N LEU A 135 -12.65 0.63 -12.62
CA LEU A 135 -11.59 0.49 -11.62
C LEU A 135 -11.37 -0.98 -11.26
N PRO A 136 -10.13 -1.39 -10.95
CA PRO A 136 -9.85 -2.74 -10.45
C PRO A 136 -10.66 -3.07 -9.18
N ARG A 137 -11.06 -4.34 -9.04
CA ARG A 137 -11.75 -4.83 -7.82
C ARG A 137 -10.79 -5.42 -6.78
N GLU A 138 -9.50 -5.40 -7.07
CA GLU A 138 -8.46 -5.99 -6.26
C GLU A 138 -7.15 -5.24 -6.50
N ILE A 139 -6.22 -5.38 -5.55
CA ILE A 139 -4.83 -4.89 -5.64
C ILE A 139 -3.86 -6.09 -5.57
N GLU A 140 -2.57 -5.87 -5.79
CA GLU A 140 -1.61 -6.99 -5.82
C GLU A 140 -1.57 -7.76 -4.49
N LEU A 141 -1.81 -7.07 -3.37
CA LEU A 141 -1.93 -7.70 -2.05
C LEU A 141 -3.15 -8.61 -1.92
N SER A 142 -4.26 -8.29 -2.59
CA SER A 142 -5.45 -9.16 -2.65
C SER A 142 -5.13 -10.52 -3.28
N ARG A 143 -4.08 -10.61 -4.11
CA ARG A 143 -3.55 -11.86 -4.69
C ARG A 143 -2.42 -12.46 -3.85
N ALA A 144 -1.49 -11.62 -3.40
CA ALA A 144 -0.27 -12.04 -2.71
C ALA A 144 -0.55 -12.66 -1.33
N ILE A 145 -1.46 -12.08 -0.54
CA ILE A 145 -1.81 -12.61 0.79
C ILE A 145 -2.43 -14.01 0.67
N PRO A 146 -3.50 -14.24 -0.13
CA PRO A 146 -4.04 -15.60 -0.30
C PRO A 146 -3.01 -16.60 -0.82
N ALA A 147 -2.13 -16.21 -1.76
CA ALA A 147 -1.09 -17.09 -2.27
C ALA A 147 -0.10 -17.51 -1.16
N ALA A 148 0.27 -16.59 -0.27
CA ALA A 148 1.09 -16.89 0.90
C ALA A 148 0.37 -17.83 1.89
N LEU A 149 -0.89 -17.54 2.21
CA LEU A 149 -1.69 -18.33 3.15
C LEU A 149 -1.96 -19.76 2.67
N GLN A 150 -2.06 -19.98 1.35
CA GLN A 150 -2.18 -21.32 0.78
C GLN A 150 -0.93 -22.17 0.98
N ARG A 151 0.25 -21.54 1.12
CA ARG A 151 1.52 -22.22 1.38
C ARG A 151 1.81 -22.41 2.87
N ALA A 152 1.13 -21.65 3.72
CA ALA A 152 1.30 -21.71 5.16
C ALA A 152 0.60 -22.94 5.77
N PRO A 153 1.24 -23.65 6.71
CA PRO A 153 0.55 -24.57 7.61
C PRO A 153 -0.65 -23.88 8.28
N GLU A 154 -1.73 -24.61 8.53
CA GLU A 154 -2.99 -24.05 9.05
C GLU A 154 -2.79 -23.26 10.35
N HIS A 155 -1.95 -23.76 11.27
CA HIS A 155 -1.67 -23.11 12.55
C HIS A 155 -0.82 -21.83 12.42
N LEU A 156 -0.25 -21.55 11.24
CA LEU A 156 0.59 -20.38 10.96
C LEU A 156 -0.07 -19.35 10.06
N ARG A 157 -1.31 -19.58 9.60
CA ARG A 157 -1.98 -18.67 8.65
C ARG A 157 -2.09 -17.25 9.19
N ASP A 158 -2.56 -17.08 10.42
CA ASP A 158 -2.67 -15.76 11.06
C ASP A 158 -1.29 -15.11 11.22
N ALA A 159 -0.26 -15.88 11.57
CA ALA A 159 1.10 -15.36 11.66
C ALA A 159 1.62 -14.86 10.29
N VAL A 160 1.33 -15.60 9.22
CA VAL A 160 1.69 -15.21 7.85
C VAL A 160 0.88 -13.98 7.42
N GLU A 161 -0.43 -13.92 7.68
CA GLU A 161 -1.28 -12.75 7.39
C GLU A 161 -0.72 -11.51 8.09
N LEU A 162 -0.40 -11.61 9.38
CA LEU A 162 0.21 -10.52 10.16
C LEU A 162 1.49 -10.01 9.51
N ILE A 163 2.39 -10.91 9.09
CA ILE A 163 3.68 -10.54 8.50
C ILE A 163 3.47 -9.91 7.12
N CYS A 164 2.58 -10.46 6.30
CA CYS A 164 2.27 -9.91 4.97
C CYS A 164 1.66 -8.51 5.05
N VAL A 165 0.70 -8.29 5.95
CA VAL A 165 0.12 -6.95 6.20
C VAL A 165 1.17 -6.00 6.75
N ALA A 166 1.99 -6.44 7.72
CA ALA A 166 3.05 -5.61 8.26
C ALA A 166 4.11 -5.20 7.22
N ILE A 167 4.43 -6.08 6.27
CA ILE A 167 5.29 -5.75 5.13
C ILE A 167 4.64 -4.64 4.30
N ALA A 168 3.36 -4.82 3.92
CA ALA A 168 2.61 -3.89 3.09
C ALA A 168 2.48 -2.50 3.72
N GLU A 169 2.14 -2.43 5.00
CA GLU A 169 2.03 -1.19 5.77
C GLU A 169 3.35 -0.42 5.79
N ASN A 170 4.47 -1.14 5.95
CA ASN A 170 5.79 -0.53 5.96
C ASN A 170 6.27 -0.11 4.55
N THR A 171 5.82 -0.77 3.48
CA THR A 171 6.13 -0.33 2.10
C THR A 171 5.28 0.87 1.70
N VAL A 172 3.97 0.83 1.94
CA VAL A 172 3.02 1.92 1.63
C VAL A 172 3.38 3.20 2.35
N THR A 173 3.75 3.16 3.65
CA THR A 173 4.20 4.35 4.40
C THR A 173 5.29 5.14 3.65
N ASN A 174 6.24 4.44 3.00
CA ASN A 174 7.30 5.10 2.25
C ASN A 174 6.80 5.68 0.93
N ASP A 175 5.85 5.02 0.27
CA ASP A 175 5.23 5.52 -0.95
C ASP A 175 4.36 6.75 -0.67
N VAL A 176 3.54 6.75 0.38
CA VAL A 176 2.79 7.93 0.82
C VAL A 176 3.76 9.06 1.18
N ALA A 177 4.88 8.77 1.84
CA ALA A 177 5.90 9.78 2.15
C ALA A 177 6.52 10.42 0.90
N ALA A 178 6.73 9.64 -0.17
CA ALA A 178 7.22 10.18 -1.43
C ALA A 178 6.16 11.06 -2.12
N PHE A 179 4.88 10.67 -2.07
CA PHE A 179 3.77 11.49 -2.61
C PHE A 179 3.62 12.80 -1.82
N ALA A 180 3.61 12.74 -0.48
CA ALA A 180 3.47 13.91 0.39
C ALA A 180 4.57 14.98 0.22
N LYS A 181 5.67 14.67 -0.47
CA LYS A 181 6.77 15.59 -0.77
C LYS A 181 6.70 16.18 -2.19
N ASP A 182 5.78 15.72 -3.04
CA ASP A 182 5.67 16.19 -4.42
C ASP A 182 5.04 17.60 -4.46
N ASP A 183 5.79 18.59 -4.91
CA ASP A 183 5.34 19.98 -5.01
C ASP A 183 4.63 20.30 -6.35
N THR A 184 4.61 19.35 -7.29
CA THR A 184 3.97 19.49 -8.60
C THR A 184 2.46 19.30 -8.56
N VAL A 185 1.97 18.66 -7.50
CA VAL A 185 0.55 18.38 -7.30
C VAL A 185 -0.15 19.47 -6.49
N LYS A 186 -1.47 19.47 -6.58
CA LYS A 186 -2.42 20.28 -5.79
C LYS A 186 -2.10 20.24 -4.28
N PRO A 187 -1.92 21.40 -3.60
CA PRO A 187 -1.79 21.49 -2.16
C PRO A 187 -2.75 20.63 -1.32
N SER A 188 -4.02 20.50 -1.71
CA SER A 188 -4.96 19.63 -0.99
C SER A 188 -4.60 18.15 -1.10
N ILE A 189 -4.21 17.67 -2.28
CA ILE A 189 -3.74 16.29 -2.53
C ILE A 189 -2.45 16.03 -1.73
N LYS A 190 -1.50 16.95 -1.80
CA LYS A 190 -0.26 16.87 -0.99
C LYS A 190 -0.59 16.82 0.50
N GLY A 191 -1.51 17.67 0.95
CA GLY A 191 -1.97 17.73 2.32
C GLY A 191 -2.69 16.47 2.78
N LEU A 192 -3.51 15.87 1.92
CA LEU A 192 -4.16 14.57 2.17
C LEU A 192 -3.12 13.49 2.43
N MET A 193 -2.10 13.41 1.58
CA MET A 193 -1.01 12.44 1.74
C MET A 193 -0.14 12.71 2.96
N ALA A 194 0.07 13.99 3.32
CA ALA A 194 0.79 14.35 4.54
C ALA A 194 0.01 13.99 5.82
N ASP A 195 -1.32 14.13 5.80
CA ASP A 195 -2.16 13.69 6.90
C ASP A 195 -2.11 12.17 7.02
N HIS A 196 -2.41 11.42 5.95
CA HIS A 196 -2.33 9.96 5.95
C HIS A 196 -0.97 9.46 6.46
N LEU A 197 0.14 10.03 5.97
CA LEU A 197 1.50 9.69 6.42
C LEU A 197 1.72 9.85 7.93
N GLN A 198 1.07 10.83 8.56
CA GLN A 198 1.21 11.07 9.99
C GLN A 198 0.68 9.91 10.82
N ASP A 199 -0.34 9.24 10.32
CA ASP A 199 -0.97 8.06 10.95
C ASP A 199 -0.19 6.80 10.58
N GLU A 200 0.21 6.64 9.32
CA GLU A 200 1.05 5.53 8.85
C GLU A 200 2.42 5.43 9.57
N GLY A 201 2.99 6.57 9.96
CA GLY A 201 4.19 6.59 10.79
C GLY A 201 4.02 5.86 12.13
N ARG A 202 2.80 5.87 12.71
CA ARG A 202 2.47 5.09 13.91
C ARG A 202 2.15 3.64 13.56
N HIS A 203 1.41 3.40 12.48
CA HIS A 203 0.98 2.07 12.05
C HIS A 203 2.17 1.18 11.68
N SER A 204 3.09 1.67 10.87
CA SER A 204 4.34 0.96 10.52
C SER A 204 5.13 0.48 11.75
N GLY A 205 5.20 1.33 12.79
CA GLY A 205 5.81 0.99 14.08
C GLY A 205 5.00 -0.03 14.88
N PHE A 206 3.67 0.10 14.91
CA PHE A 206 2.74 -0.85 15.53
C PHE A 206 2.91 -2.26 14.95
N TRP A 207 2.78 -2.40 13.63
CA TRP A 207 2.90 -3.67 12.94
C TRP A 207 4.27 -4.32 13.13
N SER A 208 5.35 -3.54 13.06
CA SER A 208 6.70 -4.02 13.33
C SER A 208 6.86 -4.58 14.75
N ARG A 209 6.24 -3.94 15.76
CA ARG A 209 6.25 -4.42 17.15
C ARG A 209 5.44 -5.70 17.31
N LEU A 210 4.26 -5.80 16.69
CA LEU A 210 3.43 -7.02 16.77
C LEU A 210 4.13 -8.22 16.14
N VAL A 211 4.72 -8.03 14.96
CA VAL A 211 5.52 -9.08 14.30
C VAL A 211 6.70 -9.47 15.18
N ARG A 212 7.39 -8.51 15.79
CA ARG A 212 8.51 -8.80 16.69
C ARG A 212 8.09 -9.61 17.93
N ILE A 213 6.94 -9.28 18.53
CA ILE A 213 6.36 -10.02 19.66
C ILE A 213 6.09 -11.47 19.24
N TYR A 214 5.42 -11.67 18.11
CA TYR A 214 5.17 -13.00 17.57
C TYR A 214 6.47 -13.74 17.29
N TRP A 215 7.39 -13.12 16.54
CA TRP A 215 8.60 -13.75 16.05
C TRP A 215 9.50 -14.23 17.18
N HIS A 216 9.64 -13.45 18.26
CA HIS A 216 10.41 -13.87 19.44
C HIS A 216 9.77 -15.05 20.20
N GLY A 217 8.44 -15.17 20.17
CA GLY A 217 7.71 -16.28 20.80
C GLY A 217 7.59 -17.54 19.94
N ALA A 218 7.79 -17.42 18.62
CA ALA A 218 7.68 -18.53 17.68
C ALA A 218 8.80 -19.57 17.87
N SER A 219 8.47 -20.85 17.64
CA SER A 219 9.46 -21.93 17.61
C SER A 219 10.35 -21.81 16.38
N ASP A 220 11.55 -22.40 16.43
CA ASP A 220 12.45 -22.40 15.25
C ASP A 220 11.85 -23.15 14.05
N ALA A 221 10.99 -24.15 14.31
CA ALA A 221 10.23 -24.84 13.27
C ALA A 221 9.24 -23.89 12.59
N ASP A 222 8.44 -23.15 13.36
CA ASP A 222 7.46 -22.19 12.81
C ASP A 222 8.15 -21.04 12.05
N ARG A 223 9.26 -20.53 12.59
CA ARG A 223 10.08 -19.53 11.90
C ARG A 223 10.56 -20.01 10.54
N THR A 224 11.01 -21.27 10.48
CA THR A 224 11.49 -21.89 9.23
C THR A 224 10.36 -22.06 8.22
N GLU A 225 9.18 -22.53 8.65
CA GLU A 225 8.02 -22.68 7.76
C GLU A 225 7.52 -21.33 7.24
N ILE A 226 7.48 -20.29 8.09
CA ILE A 226 7.12 -18.93 7.67
C ILE A 226 8.14 -18.38 6.67
N ALA A 227 9.44 -18.56 6.94
CA ALA A 227 10.49 -18.05 6.06
C ALA A 227 10.35 -18.58 4.63
N ARG A 228 9.97 -19.86 4.46
CA ARG A 228 9.72 -20.46 3.13
C ARG A 228 8.54 -19.86 2.37
N VAL A 229 7.60 -19.22 3.06
CA VAL A 229 6.43 -18.58 2.45
C VAL A 229 6.77 -17.17 1.93
N LEU A 230 7.72 -16.47 2.56
CA LEU A 230 8.03 -15.07 2.24
C LEU A 230 8.38 -14.81 0.76
N PRO A 231 9.18 -15.64 0.06
CA PRO A 231 9.47 -15.43 -1.35
C PRO A 231 8.22 -15.50 -2.24
N VAL A 232 7.26 -16.35 -1.91
CA VAL A 232 5.99 -16.47 -2.63
C VAL A 232 5.19 -15.18 -2.48
N PHE A 233 5.10 -14.65 -1.26
CA PHE A 233 4.44 -13.37 -1.01
C PHE A 233 5.11 -12.23 -1.79
N ILE A 234 6.44 -12.08 -1.66
CA ILE A 234 7.18 -10.99 -2.31
C ILE A 234 7.06 -11.06 -3.84
N ALA A 235 7.15 -12.25 -4.43
CA ALA A 235 7.04 -12.44 -5.87
C ALA A 235 5.66 -12.07 -6.42
N GLN A 236 4.59 -12.23 -5.63
CA GLN A 236 3.23 -11.84 -6.01
C GLN A 236 2.90 -10.40 -5.62
N TYR A 237 3.50 -9.87 -4.55
CA TYR A 237 3.22 -8.51 -4.08
C TYR A 237 3.89 -7.46 -4.98
N LEU A 238 5.08 -7.77 -5.50
CA LEU A 238 5.87 -6.84 -6.31
C LEU A 238 5.57 -6.91 -7.81
N THR A 239 4.50 -7.60 -8.21
CA THR A 239 3.98 -7.52 -9.58
C THR A 239 3.36 -6.15 -9.84
N ASN A 240 3.04 -5.88 -11.11
CA ASN A 240 2.31 -4.70 -11.53
C ASN A 240 1.25 -5.04 -12.59
N ASP A 241 0.73 -6.26 -12.54
CA ASP A 241 -0.18 -6.79 -13.55
C ASP A 241 -1.54 -6.08 -13.51
N ILE A 242 -2.04 -5.76 -12.31
CA ILE A 242 -3.27 -4.99 -12.14
C ILE A 242 -3.11 -3.56 -12.69
N GLN A 243 -1.94 -2.96 -12.48
CA GLN A 243 -1.62 -1.64 -13.03
C GLN A 243 -1.56 -1.69 -14.56
N LYS A 244 -0.88 -2.69 -15.14
CA LYS A 244 -0.82 -2.89 -16.60
C LYS A 244 -2.21 -3.07 -17.20
N ASP A 245 -3.05 -3.87 -16.58
CA ASP A 245 -4.43 -4.08 -17.04
C ASP A 245 -5.25 -2.79 -16.99
N PHE A 246 -5.05 -1.97 -15.95
CA PHE A 246 -5.67 -0.65 -15.86
C PHE A 246 -5.15 0.31 -16.95
N ASP A 247 -3.85 0.36 -17.20
CA ASP A 247 -3.26 1.23 -18.22
C ASP A 247 -3.76 0.85 -19.63
N VAL A 248 -3.94 -0.44 -19.92
CA VAL A 248 -4.57 -0.91 -21.17
C VAL A 248 -6.01 -0.41 -21.28
N ARG A 249 -6.82 -0.55 -20.21
CA ARG A 249 -8.20 -0.02 -20.20
C ARG A 249 -8.22 1.50 -20.37
N LEU A 250 -7.29 2.22 -19.76
CA LEU A 250 -7.16 3.67 -19.89
C LEU A 250 -6.83 4.09 -21.32
N ILE A 251 -5.88 3.40 -21.96
CA ILE A 251 -5.52 3.64 -23.38
C ILE A 251 -6.73 3.43 -24.30
N GLU A 252 -7.60 2.45 -24.02
CA GLU A 252 -8.84 2.26 -24.79
C GLU A 252 -9.78 3.47 -24.75
N GLN A 253 -9.78 4.23 -23.64
CA GLN A 253 -10.67 5.37 -23.48
C GLN A 253 -10.13 6.65 -24.13
N LEU A 254 -8.87 6.66 -24.57
CA LEU A 254 -8.30 7.83 -25.24
C LEU A 254 -8.95 8.03 -26.62
N PRO A 255 -9.41 9.24 -26.98
CA PRO A 255 -10.04 9.54 -28.27
C PRO A 255 -9.02 9.71 -29.40
N VAL A 256 -8.15 8.71 -29.59
CA VAL A 256 -7.07 8.70 -30.60
C VAL A 256 -7.21 7.50 -31.54
N ALA A 257 -6.56 7.57 -32.70
CA ALA A 257 -6.62 6.51 -33.71
C ALA A 257 -6.02 5.18 -33.20
N ALA A 258 -6.54 4.06 -33.72
CA ALA A 258 -6.12 2.72 -33.30
C ALA A 258 -4.59 2.47 -33.38
N PRO A 259 -3.85 2.95 -34.39
CA PRO A 259 -2.40 2.81 -34.42
C PRO A 259 -1.69 3.50 -33.25
N ILE A 260 -2.20 4.64 -32.78
CA ILE A 260 -1.65 5.37 -31.63
C ILE A 260 -1.91 4.56 -30.35
N LYS A 261 -3.13 4.03 -30.17
CA LYS A 261 -3.44 3.14 -29.04
C LYS A 261 -2.53 1.93 -29.00
N GLN A 262 -2.28 1.31 -30.15
CA GLN A 262 -1.37 0.17 -30.25
C GLN A 262 0.05 0.52 -29.83
N ALA A 263 0.59 1.64 -30.31
CA ALA A 263 1.92 2.12 -29.90
C ALA A 263 2.01 2.38 -28.39
N LEU A 264 0.99 3.04 -27.80
CA LEU A 264 0.94 3.27 -26.36
C LEU A 264 0.92 1.97 -25.55
N ARG A 265 0.18 0.94 -26.00
CA ARG A 265 0.17 -0.37 -25.33
C ARG A 265 1.53 -1.06 -25.41
N GLU A 266 2.22 -0.97 -26.54
CA GLU A 266 3.57 -1.52 -26.70
C GLU A 266 4.58 -0.82 -25.79
N GLU A 267 4.53 0.51 -25.70
CA GLU A 267 5.37 1.29 -24.78
C GLU A 267 5.07 0.96 -23.31
N ALA A 268 3.79 0.87 -22.92
CA ALA A 268 3.38 0.49 -21.57
C ALA A 268 3.83 -0.94 -21.21
N ALA A 269 3.69 -1.89 -22.15
CA ALA A 269 4.13 -3.28 -21.95
C ALA A 269 5.66 -3.42 -21.87
N ALA A 270 6.42 -2.53 -22.52
CA ALA A 270 7.87 -2.51 -22.47
C ALA A 270 8.43 -2.05 -21.11
N LEU A 271 7.61 -1.42 -20.25
CA LEU A 271 8.01 -1.05 -18.89
C LEU A 271 8.16 -2.30 -18.01
N ALA A 272 9.40 -2.67 -17.76
CA ALA A 272 9.77 -3.80 -16.91
C ALA A 272 10.13 -3.32 -15.50
N TYR A 273 9.51 -3.95 -14.50
CA TYR A 273 9.86 -3.79 -13.08
C TYR A 273 10.35 -5.14 -12.56
N PRO A 274 11.62 -5.49 -12.82
CA PRO A 274 12.11 -6.82 -12.48
C PRO A 274 12.11 -7.01 -10.96
N ILE A 275 11.49 -8.10 -10.50
CA ILE A 275 11.40 -8.46 -9.08
C ILE A 275 12.72 -9.13 -8.69
N ASN A 276 13.67 -8.32 -8.24
CA ASN A 276 14.98 -8.75 -7.72
C ASN A 276 15.45 -7.77 -6.64
N ARG A 277 16.66 -7.96 -6.10
CA ARG A 277 17.25 -7.09 -5.05
C ARG A 277 17.30 -5.58 -5.38
N HIS A 278 17.19 -5.18 -6.64
CA HIS A 278 17.15 -3.77 -7.06
C HIS A 278 15.73 -3.21 -7.19
N HIS A 279 14.69 -4.01 -6.96
CA HIS A 279 13.32 -3.53 -7.01
C HIS A 279 13.10 -2.43 -5.95
N PRO A 280 12.50 -1.27 -6.29
CA PRO A 280 12.45 -0.11 -5.39
C PRO A 280 11.88 -0.39 -4.00
N LEU A 281 10.89 -1.28 -3.92
CA LEU A 281 10.24 -1.63 -2.65
C LEU A 281 11.06 -2.60 -1.78
N ILE A 282 12.05 -3.32 -2.32
CA ILE A 282 12.83 -4.31 -1.54
C ILE A 282 13.58 -3.63 -0.40
N ALA A 283 14.11 -2.42 -0.60
CA ALA A 283 14.78 -1.68 0.47
C ALA A 283 13.86 -1.41 1.67
N ASN A 284 12.57 -1.15 1.43
CA ASN A 284 11.58 -0.92 2.48
C ASN A 284 11.20 -2.23 3.18
N ILE A 285 11.00 -3.32 2.41
CA ILE A 285 10.75 -4.66 2.93
C ILE A 285 11.90 -5.13 3.84
N LEU A 286 13.15 -4.95 3.41
CA LEU A 286 14.32 -5.31 4.21
C LEU A 286 14.44 -4.45 5.47
N ARG A 287 14.05 -3.17 5.42
CA ARG A 287 14.00 -2.31 6.62
C ARG A 287 12.98 -2.84 7.63
N PHE A 288 11.80 -3.24 7.16
CA PHE A 288 10.81 -3.91 8.00
C PHE A 288 11.39 -5.16 8.66
N PHE A 289 11.98 -6.09 7.90
CA PHE A 289 12.54 -7.33 8.46
C PHE A 289 13.63 -7.10 9.50
N ARG A 290 14.42 -6.02 9.37
CA ARG A 290 15.37 -5.59 10.41
C ARG A 290 14.66 -5.07 11.65
N SER A 291 13.67 -4.19 11.47
CA SER A 291 12.94 -3.59 12.60
C SER A 291 12.12 -4.59 13.40
N SER A 292 11.68 -5.68 12.77
CA SER A 292 10.93 -6.77 13.39
C SER A 292 11.79 -7.92 13.93
N SER A 293 13.13 -7.83 13.81
CA SER A 293 14.09 -8.89 14.17
C SER A 293 13.98 -10.19 13.35
N MET A 294 13.20 -10.21 12.26
CA MET A 294 13.11 -11.38 11.39
C MET A 294 14.43 -11.67 10.66
N LEU A 295 15.13 -10.61 10.23
CA LEU A 295 16.38 -10.76 9.49
C LEU A 295 17.55 -11.27 10.35
N ASP A 296 17.38 -11.33 11.67
CA ASP A 296 18.37 -11.92 12.59
C ASP A 296 18.40 -13.46 12.50
N SER A 297 17.35 -14.07 11.91
CA SER A 297 17.20 -15.53 11.79
C SER A 297 17.76 -16.04 10.47
N ALA A 298 18.65 -17.03 10.52
CA ALA A 298 19.29 -17.61 9.33
C ALA A 298 18.27 -18.11 8.29
N CYS A 299 17.17 -18.73 8.73
CA CYS A 299 16.12 -19.21 7.82
C CYS A 299 15.50 -18.10 6.95
N VAL A 300 15.36 -16.88 7.48
CA VAL A 300 14.85 -15.73 6.73
C VAL A 300 15.91 -15.21 5.76
N GLN A 301 17.19 -15.17 6.18
CA GLN A 301 18.29 -14.78 5.29
C GLN A 301 18.42 -15.75 4.11
N ASP A 302 18.38 -17.05 4.38
CA ASP A 302 18.48 -18.10 3.37
C ASP A 302 17.29 -18.05 2.40
N ALA A 303 16.06 -17.90 2.92
CA ALA A 303 14.87 -17.84 2.09
C ALA A 303 14.83 -16.59 1.19
N LEU A 304 15.43 -15.48 1.64
CA LEU A 304 15.45 -14.20 0.93
C LEU A 304 16.77 -13.91 0.23
N ALA A 305 17.63 -14.90 0.03
CA ALA A 305 18.98 -14.72 -0.54
C ALA A 305 18.97 -13.93 -1.87
N ASP A 306 17.99 -14.20 -2.74
CA ASP A 306 17.85 -13.52 -4.05
C ASP A 306 17.49 -12.01 -3.94
N TYR A 307 17.03 -11.57 -2.77
CA TYR A 307 16.64 -10.20 -2.47
C TYR A 307 17.65 -9.45 -1.62
N LEU A 308 18.65 -10.15 -1.06
CA LEU A 308 19.68 -9.55 -0.22
C LEU A 308 20.84 -8.97 -1.07
N PRO A 309 21.52 -7.92 -0.56
CA PRO A 309 22.65 -7.30 -1.25
C PRO A 309 23.85 -8.23 -1.40
#